data_AF-A0A0J6FXH1-F1
#
_entry.id   AF-A0A0J6FXH1-F1
#
_cell.length_a   1.000
_cell.length_b   1.000
_cell.length_c   1.000
_cell.angle_alpha   90.00
_cell.angle_beta   90.00
_cell.angle_gamma   90.00
#
_symmetry.space_group_name_H-M   'P 1'
#
loop_
_entity.id
_entity.type
_entity.pdbx_description
1 polymer ?
#
loop_
_entity_poly.entity_id
_entity_poly.type
_entity_poly.pdbx_seq_one_letter_code
_entity_poly.pdbx_strand_id
1 'polypeptide(L)'
;MTDSTPFPKPVPAPDSAAPDKFELHYRQQLSALIDGELPADEARFVLRRLQHDEELSGCHERWQLCGDILRGRVSVPAPSDFSARVRQAVAAEAQQAVRAQAASAAGKRRTWRWGGSAALAASVALLALFVTQRLPQTPEALPPAQVADATVPTPT
;
A
#
# COMPACT_ATOMS: atom_id res chain seq x y z
N MET A 1 -45.57 -21.72 17.85
CA MET A 1 -46.19 -20.54 17.21
C MET A 1 -45.12 -19.45 17.22
N THR A 2 -44.18 -19.54 16.29
CA THR A 2 -43.05 -18.60 16.18
C THR A 2 -43.50 -17.46 15.26
N ASP A 3 -43.72 -16.28 15.85
CA ASP A 3 -44.01 -15.07 15.09
C ASP A 3 -42.77 -14.67 14.29
N SER A 4 -42.79 -14.98 12.99
CA SER A 4 -41.82 -14.48 12.02
C SER A 4 -42.15 -13.02 11.71
N THR A 5 -41.70 -12.09 12.54
CA THR A 5 -41.75 -10.66 12.20
C THR A 5 -40.82 -10.42 11.02
N PRO A 6 -41.31 -9.95 9.85
CA PRO A 6 -40.46 -9.70 8.70
C PRO A 6 -39.47 -8.58 9.02
N PHE A 7 -38.21 -8.73 8.63
CA PHE A 7 -37.25 -7.62 8.66
C PHE A 7 -37.82 -6.45 7.85
N PRO A 8 -37.95 -5.25 8.43
CA PRO A 8 -38.44 -4.09 7.70
C PRO A 8 -37.51 -3.84 6.52
N LYS A 9 -38.06 -3.89 5.30
CA LYS A 9 -37.28 -3.49 4.11
C LYS A 9 -36.95 -2.01 4.26
N PRO A 10 -35.68 -1.61 4.11
CA PRO A 10 -35.31 -0.21 4.20
C PRO A 10 -36.12 0.56 3.15
N VAL A 11 -36.89 1.55 3.61
CA VAL A 11 -37.57 2.50 2.74
C VAL A 11 -36.46 3.31 2.06
N PRO A 12 -36.38 3.33 0.71
CA PRO A 12 -35.40 4.16 0.04
C PRO A 12 -35.68 5.61 0.45
N ALA A 13 -34.64 6.31 0.93
CA ALA A 13 -34.74 7.74 1.20
C ALA A 13 -35.25 8.44 -0.09
N PRO A 14 -36.05 9.52 0.02
CA PRO A 14 -36.65 10.21 -1.12
C PRO A 14 -35.63 10.71 -2.17
N ASP A 15 -34.34 10.71 -1.81
CA ASP A 15 -33.22 11.18 -2.60
C ASP A 15 -32.40 10.03 -3.24
N SER A 16 -32.89 8.79 -3.15
CA SER A 16 -32.24 7.59 -3.71
C SER A 16 -32.37 7.55 -5.24
N ALA A 17 -31.89 8.57 -5.93
CA ALA A 17 -31.62 8.49 -7.35
C ALA A 17 -30.65 7.32 -7.58
N ALA A 18 -30.93 6.49 -8.59
CA ALA A 18 -30.03 5.40 -8.97
C ALA A 18 -28.59 5.96 -9.11
N PRO A 19 -27.58 5.29 -8.53
CA PRO A 19 -26.22 5.82 -8.55
C PRO A 19 -25.80 6.04 -10.00
N ASP A 20 -25.26 7.22 -10.28
CA ASP A 20 -24.70 7.55 -11.60
C ASP A 20 -23.71 6.46 -12.02
N LYS A 21 -23.69 6.13 -13.32
CA LYS A 21 -22.78 5.13 -13.87
C LYS A 21 -21.32 5.48 -13.57
N PHE A 22 -20.99 6.77 -13.54
CA PHE A 22 -19.66 7.24 -13.15
C PHE A 22 -19.34 6.91 -11.70
N GLU A 23 -20.28 7.14 -10.80
CA GLU A 23 -20.12 6.84 -9.37
C GLU A 23 -19.88 5.35 -9.14
N LEU A 24 -20.66 4.49 -9.80
CA LEU A 24 -20.45 3.04 -9.75
C LEU A 24 -19.06 2.64 -10.25
N HIS A 25 -18.60 3.25 -11.34
CA HIS A 25 -17.28 2.98 -11.90
C HIS A 25 -16.15 3.38 -10.94
N TYR A 26 -16.24 4.55 -10.31
CA TYR A 26 -15.24 4.98 -9.33
C TYR A 26 -15.22 4.10 -8.08
N ARG A 27 -16.38 3.65 -7.61
CA ARG A 27 -16.47 2.70 -6.50
C ARG A 27 -15.87 1.35 -6.85
N GLN A 28 -16.04 0.88 -8.08
CA GLN A 28 -15.39 -0.33 -8.58
C GLN A 28 -13.86 -0.18 -8.65
N GLN A 29 -13.37 0.93 -9.19
CA GLN A 29 -11.93 1.24 -9.23
C GLN A 29 -11.34 1.34 -7.81
N LEU A 30 -12.08 1.96 -6.88
CA LEU A 30 -11.68 2.03 -5.47
C LEU A 30 -11.59 0.64 -4.84
N SER A 31 -12.54 -0.27 -5.11
CA SER A 31 -12.44 -1.66 -4.63
C SER A 31 -11.19 -2.34 -5.19
N ALA A 32 -10.98 -2.28 -6.51
CA ALA A 32 -9.80 -2.86 -7.13
C ALA A 32 -8.49 -2.27 -6.57
N LEU A 33 -8.48 -0.97 -6.24
CA LEU A 33 -7.36 -0.32 -5.58
C LEU A 33 -7.09 -0.91 -4.19
N ILE A 34 -8.13 -1.14 -3.38
CA ILE A 34 -8.03 -1.72 -2.04
C ILE A 34 -7.51 -3.16 -2.10
N ASP A 35 -7.99 -3.93 -3.08
CA ASP A 35 -7.61 -5.32 -3.28
C ASP A 35 -6.21 -5.47 -3.93
N GLY A 36 -5.63 -4.37 -4.41
CA GLY A 36 -4.32 -4.37 -5.10
C GLY A 36 -4.36 -4.82 -6.56
N GLU A 37 -5.55 -4.99 -7.11
CA GLU A 37 -5.82 -5.46 -8.48
C GLU A 37 -5.85 -4.32 -9.51
N LEU A 38 -5.73 -3.06 -9.06
CA LEU A 38 -5.73 -1.89 -9.96
C LEU A 38 -4.32 -1.60 -10.51
N PRO A 39 -4.15 -1.44 -11.84
CA PRO A 39 -2.87 -1.09 -12.45
C PRO A 39 -2.27 0.19 -11.86
N ALA A 40 -0.93 0.24 -11.75
CA ALA A 40 -0.23 1.34 -11.07
C ALA A 40 -0.52 2.73 -11.67
N ASP A 41 -0.73 2.82 -12.98
CA ASP A 41 -1.05 4.08 -13.64
C ASP A 41 -2.46 4.57 -13.28
N GLU A 42 -3.44 3.66 -13.26
CA GLU A 42 -4.82 3.96 -12.86
C GLU A 42 -4.93 4.26 -11.36
N ALA A 43 -4.21 3.50 -10.52
CA ALA A 43 -4.14 3.71 -9.08
C ALA A 43 -3.72 5.13 -8.71
N ARG A 44 -2.76 5.73 -9.45
CA ARG A 44 -2.35 7.13 -9.24
C ARG A 44 -3.50 8.11 -9.46
N PHE A 45 -4.38 7.87 -10.42
CA PHE A 45 -5.53 8.74 -10.67
C PHE A 45 -6.58 8.62 -9.57
N VAL A 46 -6.90 7.38 -9.14
CA VAL A 46 -7.84 7.15 -8.05
C VAL A 46 -7.31 7.76 -6.74
N LEU A 47 -6.03 7.58 -6.43
CA LEU A 47 -5.38 8.18 -5.27
C LEU A 47 -5.37 9.72 -5.32
N ARG A 48 -5.18 10.33 -6.50
CA ARG A 48 -5.32 11.78 -6.66
C ARG A 48 -6.76 12.23 -6.46
N ARG A 49 -7.74 11.48 -6.96
CA ARG A 49 -9.15 11.82 -6.79
C ARG A 49 -9.58 11.75 -5.33
N LEU A 50 -9.17 10.70 -4.61
CA LEU A 50 -9.47 10.50 -3.19
C LEU A 50 -9.00 11.67 -2.29
N GLN A 51 -8.01 12.45 -2.74
CA GLN A 51 -7.53 13.63 -2.03
C GLN A 51 -8.49 14.83 -2.11
N HIS A 52 -9.36 14.87 -3.11
CA HIS A 52 -10.21 16.03 -3.42
C HIS A 52 -11.70 15.72 -3.38
N ASP A 53 -12.07 14.45 -3.48
CA ASP A 53 -13.46 13.98 -3.52
C ASP A 53 -13.87 13.46 -2.13
N GLU A 54 -14.59 14.31 -1.37
CA GLU A 54 -15.03 14.01 -0.01
C GLU A 54 -16.03 12.85 0.05
N GLU A 55 -16.88 12.69 -0.97
CA GLU A 55 -17.87 11.61 -1.02
C GLU A 55 -17.18 10.25 -1.21
N LEU A 56 -16.26 10.18 -2.17
CA LEU A 56 -15.48 8.97 -2.44
C LEU A 56 -14.57 8.62 -1.24
N SER A 57 -13.95 9.62 -0.61
CA SER A 57 -13.16 9.43 0.61
C SER A 57 -14.01 8.93 1.77
N GLY A 58 -15.21 9.48 1.97
CA GLY A 58 -16.14 9.02 2.99
C GLY A 58 -16.66 7.59 2.72
N CYS A 59 -16.85 7.23 1.44
CA CYS A 59 -17.19 5.86 1.06
C CYS A 59 -16.08 4.88 1.45
N HIS A 60 -14.83 5.23 1.16
CA HIS A 60 -13.66 4.45 1.56
C HIS A 60 -13.59 4.27 3.09
N GLU A 61 -13.76 5.33 3.87
CA GLU A 61 -13.72 5.27 5.34
C GLU A 61 -14.79 4.31 5.91
N ARG A 62 -16.03 4.41 5.43
CA ARG A 62 -17.11 3.51 5.84
C ARG A 62 -16.80 2.05 5.50
N TRP A 63 -16.21 1.79 4.35
CA TRP A 63 -15.79 0.44 3.97
C TRP A 63 -14.70 -0.12 4.87
N GLN A 64 -13.72 0.70 5.26
CA GLN A 64 -12.69 0.27 6.21
C GLN A 64 -13.29 -0.08 7.58
N LEU A 65 -14.20 0.75 8.08
CA LEU A 65 -14.91 0.48 9.34
C LEU A 65 -15.74 -0.80 9.27
N CYS A 66 -16.53 -1.00 8.21
CA CYS A 66 -17.28 -2.23 8.00
C CYS A 66 -16.35 -3.45 7.93
N GLY A 67 -15.22 -3.34 7.22
CA GLY A 67 -14.22 -4.40 7.11
C GLY A 67 -13.57 -4.74 8.46
N ASP A 68 -13.36 -3.77 9.32
CA ASP A 68 -12.84 -3.99 10.67
C ASP A 68 -13.86 -4.68 11.58
N ILE A 69 -15.13 -4.28 11.51
CA ILE A 69 -16.23 -4.96 12.20
C ILE A 69 -16.32 -6.42 11.75
N LEU A 70 -16.30 -6.69 10.44
CA LEU A 70 -16.39 -8.05 9.89
C LEU A 70 -15.20 -8.94 10.30
N ARG A 71 -14.03 -8.34 10.54
CA ARG A 71 -12.82 -9.05 11.00
C ARG A 71 -12.73 -9.16 12.52
N GLY A 72 -13.77 -8.74 13.25
CA GLY A 72 -13.78 -8.73 14.72
C GLY A 72 -12.83 -7.70 15.34
N ARG A 73 -12.31 -6.77 14.53
CA ARG A 73 -11.44 -5.67 14.97
C ARG A 73 -12.30 -4.48 15.39
N VAL A 74 -13.06 -4.64 16.46
CA VAL A 74 -13.88 -3.55 17.00
C VAL A 74 -13.01 -2.63 17.83
N SER A 75 -12.55 -1.53 17.22
CA SER A 75 -11.92 -0.42 17.94
C SER A 75 -12.94 0.70 18.15
N VAL A 76 -12.77 1.48 19.21
CA VAL A 76 -13.50 2.75 19.39
C VAL A 76 -13.26 3.62 18.16
N PRO A 77 -14.33 4.19 17.53
CA PRO A 77 -14.16 5.07 16.39
C PRO A 77 -13.22 6.23 16.75
N ALA A 78 -12.26 6.51 15.87
CA ALA A 78 -11.43 7.69 16.05
C ALA A 78 -12.31 8.96 16.00
N PRO A 79 -11.92 10.04 16.70
CA PRO A 79 -12.54 11.35 16.52
C PRO A 79 -12.61 11.75 15.05
N SER A 80 -13.67 12.43 14.63
CA SER A 80 -13.88 12.80 13.21
C SER A 80 -12.78 13.69 12.62
N ASP A 81 -12.05 14.41 13.46
CA ASP A 81 -10.92 15.26 13.08
C ASP A 81 -9.57 14.51 13.05
N PHE A 82 -9.53 13.24 13.46
CA PHE A 82 -8.30 12.46 13.59
C PHE A 82 -7.53 12.38 12.26
N SER A 83 -8.20 12.02 11.17
CA SER A 83 -7.57 11.91 9.85
C SER A 83 -7.02 13.25 9.37
N ALA A 84 -7.72 14.36 9.66
CA ALA A 84 -7.28 15.71 9.34
C ALA A 84 -6.02 16.10 10.15
N ARG A 85 -6.00 15.81 11.45
CA ARG A 85 -4.85 16.07 12.32
C ARG A 85 -3.62 15.27 11.92
N VAL A 86 -3.79 13.99 11.59
CA VAL A 86 -2.69 13.15 11.08
C VAL A 86 -2.16 13.71 9.76
N ARG A 87 -3.04 14.08 8.84
CA ARG A 87 -2.66 14.68 7.55
C ARG A 87 -1.87 15.98 7.74
N GLN A 88 -2.30 16.85 8.65
CA GLN A 88 -1.60 18.08 8.98
C GLN A 88 -0.21 17.81 9.59
N ALA A 89 -0.11 16.85 10.51
CA ALA A 89 1.17 16.46 11.11
C ALA A 89 2.15 15.93 10.06
N VAL A 90 1.71 15.01 9.19
CA VAL A 90 2.53 14.45 8.10
C VAL A 90 2.96 15.54 7.10
N ALA A 91 2.05 16.46 6.75
CA ALA A 91 2.38 17.57 5.86
C ALA A 91 3.43 18.51 6.47
N ALA A 92 3.35 18.77 7.78
CA ALA A 92 4.34 19.58 8.49
C ALA A 92 5.72 18.90 8.49
N GLU A 93 5.79 17.59 8.72
CA GLU A 93 7.03 16.81 8.67
C GLU A 93 7.67 16.84 7.26
N ALA A 94 6.86 16.66 6.21
CA ALA A 94 7.35 16.73 4.83
C ALA A 94 7.95 18.11 4.51
N GLN A 95 7.30 19.19 4.96
CA GLN A 95 7.83 20.55 4.79
C GLN A 95 9.14 20.77 5.55
N GLN A 96 9.27 20.22 6.76
CA GLN A 96 10.51 20.28 7.53
C GLN A 96 11.65 19.52 6.84
N ALA A 97 11.38 18.35 6.28
CA ALA A 97 12.37 17.56 5.54
C ALA A 97 12.90 18.30 4.30
N VAL A 98 12.01 18.95 3.54
CA VAL A 98 12.40 19.78 2.38
C VAL A 98 13.28 20.96 2.82
N ARG A 99 12.91 21.64 3.92
CA ARG A 99 13.72 22.74 4.48
C ARG A 99 15.10 22.28 4.95
N ALA A 100 15.18 21.13 5.62
CA ALA A 100 16.44 20.55 6.07
C ALA A 100 17.37 20.17 4.90
N GLN A 101 16.82 19.59 3.82
CA GLN A 101 17.58 19.31 2.60
C GLN A 101 18.09 20.59 1.93
N ALA A 102 17.27 21.64 1.84
CA ALA A 102 17.68 22.92 1.28
C ALA A 102 18.82 23.56 2.10
N ALA A 103 18.75 23.53 3.43
CA ALA A 103 19.78 24.04 4.32
C ALA A 103 21.11 23.25 4.21
N SER A 104 21.03 21.91 4.14
CA SER A 104 22.18 21.04 3.93
C SER A 104 22.86 21.28 2.58
N ALA A 105 22.08 21.43 1.50
CA ALA A 105 22.60 21.71 0.17
C ALA A 105 23.32 23.07 0.09
N ALA A 106 22.83 24.09 0.80
CA ALA A 106 23.49 25.39 0.89
C ALA A 106 24.85 25.31 1.61
N GLY A 107 24.94 24.54 2.70
CA GLY A 107 26.19 24.32 3.45
C GLY A 107 27.22 23.48 2.69
N LYS A 108 26.78 22.43 1.98
CA LYS A 108 27.65 21.51 1.22
C LYS A 108 28.31 22.16 -0.01
N ARG A 109 27.65 23.12 -0.66
CA ARG A 109 28.24 23.85 -1.81
C ARG A 109 29.48 24.67 -1.45
N ARG A 110 29.60 25.10 -0.18
CA ARG A 110 30.76 25.85 0.31
C ARG A 110 31.98 24.97 0.60
N THR A 111 31.76 23.72 1.01
CA THR A 111 32.82 22.79 1.44
C THR A 111 33.24 21.79 0.35
N TRP A 112 32.37 21.48 -0.63
CA TRP A 112 32.67 20.53 -1.71
C TRP A 112 33.60 21.10 -2.80
N ARG A 113 33.88 22.41 -2.80
CA ARG A 113 34.84 23.01 -3.76
C ARG A 113 36.30 22.52 -3.56
N TRP A 114 36.59 21.71 -2.53
CA TRP A 114 37.95 21.35 -2.13
C TRP A 114 38.24 19.84 -1.96
N GLY A 115 37.35 18.88 -2.28
CA GLY A 115 37.79 17.47 -2.27
C GLY A 115 36.74 16.34 -2.18
N GLY A 116 35.64 16.35 -2.94
CA GLY A 116 34.56 15.36 -2.74
C GLY A 116 34.37 14.31 -3.84
N SER A 117 35.44 13.70 -4.35
CA SER A 117 35.31 12.55 -5.28
C SER A 117 35.31 11.19 -4.57
N ALA A 118 35.85 11.06 -3.35
CA ALA A 118 35.99 9.76 -2.68
C ALA A 118 34.71 9.21 -2.00
N ALA A 119 33.77 10.07 -1.58
CA ALA A 119 32.63 9.65 -0.74
C ALA A 119 31.48 8.95 -1.50
N LEU A 120 31.37 9.18 -2.81
CA LEU A 120 30.31 8.56 -3.63
C LEU A 120 30.53 7.05 -3.83
N ALA A 121 31.78 6.60 -4.00
CA ALA A 121 32.11 5.18 -4.18
C ALA A 121 31.78 4.35 -2.92
N ALA A 122 32.08 4.87 -1.73
CA ALA A 122 31.78 4.21 -0.46
C ALA A 122 30.27 4.06 -0.21
N SER A 123 29.48 5.09 -0.55
CA SER A 123 28.02 5.07 -0.38
C SER A 123 27.35 4.03 -1.30
N VAL A 124 27.83 3.91 -2.54
CA VAL A 124 27.33 2.90 -3.51
C VAL A 124 27.74 1.49 -3.10
N ALA A 125 28.97 1.29 -2.59
CA ALA A 125 29.42 -0.01 -2.10
C ALA A 125 28.62 -0.49 -0.87
N LEU A 126 28.29 0.41 0.07
CA LEU A 126 27.45 0.06 1.22
C LEU A 126 26.03 -0.31 0.80
N LEU A 127 25.45 0.38 -0.18
CA LEU A 127 24.13 0.04 -0.72
C LEU A 127 24.16 -1.32 -1.45
N ALA A 128 25.21 -1.59 -2.23
CA ALA A 128 25.40 -2.88 -2.89
C ALA A 128 25.53 -4.03 -1.88
N LEU A 129 26.34 -3.86 -0.82
CA LEU A 129 26.49 -4.87 0.24
C LEU A 129 25.19 -5.11 1.03
N PHE A 130 24.38 -4.07 1.23
CA PHE A 130 23.10 -4.22 1.94
C PHE A 130 22.06 -4.97 1.08
N VAL A 131 22.05 -4.73 -0.24
CA VAL A 131 21.17 -5.44 -1.18
C VAL A 131 21.60 -6.90 -1.34
N THR A 132 22.90 -7.19 -1.40
CA THR A 132 23.40 -8.57 -1.52
C THR A 132 23.18 -9.39 -0.25
N GLN A 133 23.22 -8.78 0.94
CA GLN A 133 22.91 -9.47 2.20
C GLN A 133 21.42 -9.82 2.38
N ARG A 134 20.52 -9.17 1.60
CA ARG A 134 19.07 -9.42 1.65
C ARG A 134 18.60 -10.51 0.68
N LEU A 135 19.49 -11.08 -0.14
CA LEU A 135 19.19 -12.29 -0.89
C LEU A 135 19.41 -13.53 0.00
N PRO A 136 18.39 -14.35 0.27
CA PRO A 136 18.60 -15.70 0.78
C PRO A 136 19.56 -16.41 -0.17
N GLN A 137 20.65 -16.95 0.38
CA GLN A 137 21.56 -17.82 -0.34
C GLN A 137 20.75 -19.00 -0.90
N THR A 138 20.51 -19.04 -2.21
CA THR A 138 20.11 -20.27 -2.89
C THR A 138 21.29 -21.23 -2.77
N PRO A 139 21.14 -22.42 -2.16
CA PRO A 139 22.24 -23.36 -2.01
C PRO A 139 22.69 -23.84 -3.39
N GLU A 140 23.97 -23.59 -3.67
CA GLU A 140 24.96 -24.53 -4.16
C GLU A 140 24.53 -25.54 -5.24
N ALA A 141 25.17 -25.41 -6.40
CA ALA A 141 25.07 -26.32 -7.53
C ALA A 141 25.37 -27.78 -7.11
N LEU A 142 24.41 -28.66 -7.40
CA LEU A 142 24.60 -30.11 -7.33
C LEU A 142 25.66 -30.55 -8.36
N PRO A 143 26.66 -31.37 -7.96
CA PRO A 143 27.62 -31.94 -8.91
C PRO A 143 26.93 -32.94 -9.85
N PRO A 144 27.45 -33.16 -11.08
CA PRO A 144 26.81 -34.06 -12.03
C PRO A 144 27.10 -35.54 -11.73
N ALA A 145 26.06 -36.35 -11.98
CA ALA A 145 26.05 -37.79 -12.28
C ALA A 145 26.33 -38.79 -11.13
N GLN A 146 25.37 -39.70 -10.90
CA GLN A 146 25.51 -41.12 -11.25
C GLN A 146 24.11 -41.72 -11.52
N VAL A 147 23.90 -42.22 -12.74
CA VAL A 147 22.77 -43.07 -13.09
C VAL A 147 23.13 -44.48 -12.61
N ALA A 148 22.47 -44.95 -11.56
CA ALA A 148 22.51 -46.37 -11.19
C ALA A 148 21.45 -47.10 -12.02
N ASP A 149 21.92 -47.82 -13.04
CA ASP A 149 21.16 -48.89 -13.67
C ASP A 149 20.92 -49.99 -12.65
N ALA A 150 19.66 -50.29 -12.35
CA ALA A 150 19.28 -51.40 -11.49
C ALA A 150 18.22 -52.22 -12.21
N THR A 151 18.72 -53.25 -12.86
CA THR A 151 18.04 -54.33 -13.58
C THR A 151 16.82 -54.85 -12.81
N VAL A 152 15.71 -54.99 -13.53
CA VAL A 152 14.47 -55.66 -13.08
C VAL A 152 14.74 -57.15 -12.87
N PRO A 153 14.49 -57.72 -11.68
CA PRO A 153 14.31 -59.15 -11.54
C PRO A 153 12.81 -59.49 -11.51
N THR A 154 12.34 -60.16 -12.57
CA THR A 154 11.18 -61.06 -12.52
C THR A 154 11.68 -62.37 -11.92
N PRO A 155 11.08 -62.93 -10.85
CA PRO A 155 10.08 -64.02 -10.97
C PRO A 155 9.13 -64.10 -9.73
N THR A 156 8.04 -64.86 -9.59
CA THR A 156 7.37 -65.99 -10.28
C THR A 156 5.87 -65.81 -10.07
#